data_AF-A0A7C7CUI7-F1
#
_entry.id   AF-A0A7C7CUI7-F1
#
_cell.length_a   1.000
_cell.length_b   1.000
_cell.length_c   1.000
_cell.angle_alpha   90.00
_cell.angle_beta   90.00
_cell.angle_gamma   90.00
#
_symmetry.space_group_name_H-M   'P 1'
#
loop_
_entity.id
_entity.type
_entity.pdbx_description
1 polymer ?
#
loop_
_entity_poly.entity_id
_entity_poly.type
_entity_poly.pdbx_seq_one_letter_code
_entity_poly.pdbx_strand_id
1 'polypeptide(L)'
;MEDPETGKNLELVLLKVHKDRLSAVGDDQYFACADFKANDNKVYDLDVFMNGKSAEELSFSKFLVHKEEGIKRYGWQEEKGVWKRVPLETEEAED
;
A
#
# COMPACT_ATOMS: atom_id res chain seq x y z
N MET A 1 -3.17 -11.87 6.57
CA MET A 1 -4.20 -10.83 6.32
C MET A 1 -5.11 -11.30 5.21
N GLU A 2 -6.38 -10.94 5.22
CA GLU A 2 -7.24 -11.16 4.06
C GLU A 2 -6.98 -10.08 3.01
N ASP A 3 -6.81 -10.50 1.76
CA ASP A 3 -6.79 -9.61 0.59
C ASP A 3 -8.22 -9.41 0.07
N PRO A 4 -8.82 -8.22 0.24
CA PRO A 4 -10.23 -8.00 -0.08
C PRO A 4 -10.55 -8.08 -1.58
N GLU A 5 -9.57 -7.93 -2.47
CA GLU A 5 -9.82 -8.04 -3.92
C GLU A 5 -9.93 -9.50 -4.37
N THR A 6 -9.21 -10.42 -3.71
CA THR A 6 -9.16 -11.83 -4.10
C THR A 6 -9.85 -12.77 -3.11
N GLY A 7 -10.17 -12.29 -1.90
CA GLY A 7 -10.69 -13.08 -0.79
C GLY A 7 -9.68 -14.05 -0.18
N LYS A 8 -8.39 -13.96 -0.56
CA LYS A 8 -7.35 -14.88 -0.10
C LYS A 8 -6.78 -14.44 1.24
N ASN A 9 -6.56 -15.41 2.13
CA ASN A 9 -5.75 -15.20 3.32
C ASN A 9 -4.27 -15.33 2.98
N LEU A 10 -3.55 -14.22 3.07
CA LEU A 10 -2.11 -14.12 2.86
C LEU A 10 -1.36 -14.29 4.19
N GLU A 11 -0.55 -15.33 4.28
CA GLU A 11 0.51 -15.46 5.28
C GLU A 11 1.76 -14.76 4.75
N LEU A 12 2.27 -13.78 5.48
CA LEU A 12 3.26 -12.84 4.97
C LEU A 12 4.45 -12.68 5.91
N VAL A 13 5.65 -12.68 5.35
CA VAL A 13 6.90 -12.38 6.04
C VAL A 13 7.44 -11.06 5.51
N LEU A 14 7.67 -10.10 6.41
CA LEU A 14 8.26 -8.80 6.06
C LEU A 14 9.67 -8.99 5.50
N LEU A 15 9.92 -8.46 4.31
CA LEU A 15 11.25 -8.43 3.70
C LEU A 15 11.92 -7.07 3.90
N LYS A 16 11.21 -5.99 3.59
CA LYS A 16 11.78 -4.64 3.55
C LYS A 16 10.72 -3.58 3.79
N VAL A 17 11.09 -2.52 4.51
CA VAL A 17 10.29 -1.29 4.63
C VAL A 17 10.95 -0.20 3.79
N HIS A 18 10.18 0.47 2.92
CA HIS A 18 10.65 1.60 2.13
C HIS A 18 10.58 2.88 2.97
N LYS A 19 11.68 3.20 3.66
CA LYS A 19 11.76 4.32 4.62
C LYS A 19 11.65 5.70 3.98
N ASP A 20 11.86 5.78 2.68
CA ASP A 20 11.75 6.97 1.84
C ASP A 20 10.30 7.35 1.50
N ARG A 21 9.31 6.52 1.83
CA ARG A 21 7.93 6.63 1.34
C ARG A 21 6.87 6.92 2.39
N LEU A 22 7.24 7.45 3.57
CA LEU A 22 6.21 7.89 4.53
C LEU A 22 5.43 9.08 3.94
N SER A 23 4.16 8.84 3.65
CA SER A 23 3.31 9.77 2.90
C SER A 23 2.03 10.05 3.67
N ALA A 24 1.66 11.32 3.82
CA ALA A 24 0.40 11.72 4.44
C ALA A 24 -0.76 11.52 3.45
N VAL A 25 -1.88 10.98 3.94
CA VAL A 25 -3.12 10.79 3.15
C VAL A 25 -4.30 11.58 3.72
N GLY A 26 -4.02 12.54 4.62
CA GLY A 26 -5.01 13.39 5.28
C GLY A 26 -5.49 12.80 6.61
N ASP A 27 -6.24 13.59 7.37
CA ASP A 27 -6.93 13.16 8.61
C ASP A 27 -6.04 12.40 9.61
N ASP A 28 -4.82 12.90 9.86
CA ASP A 28 -3.82 12.27 10.75
C ASP A 28 -3.48 10.82 10.35
N GLN A 29 -3.66 10.47 9.07
CA GLN A 29 -3.36 9.17 8.50
C GLN A 29 -2.18 9.24 7.54
N TYR A 30 -1.32 8.22 7.63
CA TYR A 30 -0.10 8.07 6.88
C TYR A 30 -0.02 6.67 6.30
N PHE A 31 0.74 6.49 5.21
CA PHE A 31 1.14 5.16 4.77
C PHE A 31 2.63 5.08 4.46
N ALA A 32 3.14 3.86 4.53
CA ALA A 32 4.45 3.48 4.02
C ALA A 32 4.34 2.17 3.26
N CYS A 33 5.10 2.04 2.16
CA CYS A 33 5.18 0.79 1.41
C CYS A 33 6.15 -0.17 2.08
N ALA A 34 5.81 -1.45 2.11
CA ALA A 34 6.70 -2.50 2.56
C ALA A 34 6.53 -3.77 1.72
N ASP A 35 7.65 -4.43 1.42
CA ASP A 35 7.68 -5.67 0.66
C ASP A 35 7.51 -6.86 1.61
N PHE A 36 6.62 -7.78 1.26
CA PHE A 36 6.35 -9.00 1.98
C PHE A 36 6.45 -10.21 1.05
N LYS A 37 6.92 -11.34 1.58
CA LYS A 37 6.89 -12.62 0.88
C LYS A 37 5.79 -13.50 1.44
N ALA A 38 4.99 -14.09 0.56
CA ALA A 38 4.00 -15.09 0.93
C ALA A 38 4.54 -16.53 0.81
N ASN A 39 3.79 -17.49 1.37
CA ASN A 39 4.16 -18.91 1.35
C ASN A 39 4.19 -19.52 -0.06
N ASP A 40 3.47 -18.93 -1.01
CA ASP A 40 3.51 -19.31 -2.44
C ASP A 40 4.71 -18.71 -3.18
N ASN A 41 5.67 -18.13 -2.44
CA ASN A 41 6.85 -17.41 -2.89
C ASN A 41 6.58 -16.10 -3.63
N LYS A 42 5.32 -15.65 -3.74
CA LYS A 42 5.03 -14.35 -4.32
C LYS A 42 5.45 -13.22 -3.39
N VAL A 43 5.85 -12.11 -3.99
CA VAL A 43 6.16 -10.84 -3.35
C VAL A 43 4.97 -9.91 -3.50
N TYR A 44 4.57 -9.33 -2.37
CA TYR A 44 3.51 -8.34 -2.27
C TYR A 44 4.12 -7.03 -1.76
N ASP A 45 3.82 -5.93 -2.44
CA ASP A 45 4.08 -4.57 -1.95
C ASP A 45 2.79 -4.10 -1.27
N LEU A 46 2.85 -3.95 0.06
CA LEU A 46 1.71 -3.52 0.86
C LEU A 46 1.87 -2.07 1.29
N ASP A 47 0.80 -1.31 1.13
CA ASP A 47 0.66 -0.01 1.78
C ASP A 47 0.19 -0.25 3.22
N VAL A 48 1.06 0.09 4.18
CA VAL A 48 0.81 -0.01 5.62
C VAL A 48 0.30 1.32 6.12
N PHE A 49 -0.98 1.38 6.49
CA PHE A 49 -1.59 2.60 6.97
C PHE A 49 -1.50 2.71 8.49
N MET A 50 -1.16 3.90 8.97
CA MET A 50 -1.09 4.24 10.39
C MET A 50 -1.84 5.54 10.67
N ASN A 51 -2.46 5.65 11.84
CA ASN A 51 -3.15 6.84 12.32
C ASN A 51 -2.40 7.43 13.52
N GLY A 52 -2.25 8.74 13.59
CA GLY A 52 -1.67 9.45 14.74
C GLY A 52 -1.28 10.88 14.39
N LYS A 53 -1.25 11.79 15.37
CA LYS A 53 -0.94 13.22 15.13
C LYS A 53 0.57 13.50 15.09
N SER A 54 1.38 12.57 15.57
CA SER A 54 2.83 12.64 15.59
C SER A 54 3.43 11.26 15.39
N ALA A 55 4.75 11.19 15.16
CA ALA A 55 5.47 9.94 14.99
C ALA A 55 5.37 9.02 16.23
N GLU A 56 5.26 9.61 17.42
CA GLU A 56 5.13 8.92 18.70
C GLU A 56 3.72 8.34 18.92
N GLU A 57 2.71 8.87 18.24
CA GLU A 57 1.30 8.48 18.37
C GLU A 57 0.83 7.53 17.25
N LEU A 58 1.71 7.12 16.34
CA LEU A 58 1.35 6.26 15.22
C LEU A 58 0.89 4.88 15.71
N SER A 59 -0.34 4.53 15.32
CA SER A 59 -0.95 3.23 15.56
C SER A 59 -1.35 2.59 14.24
N PHE A 60 -1.22 1.27 14.14
CA PHE A 60 -1.60 0.52 12.95
C PHE A 60 -3.10 0.69 12.65
N SER A 61 -3.42 0.96 11.38
CA SER A 61 -4.80 1.08 10.89
C SER A 61 -5.18 -0.12 10.02
N LYS A 62 -4.50 -0.32 8.90
CA LYS A 62 -4.80 -1.40 7.93
C LYS A 62 -3.63 -1.63 6.97
N PHE A 63 -3.69 -2.76 6.27
CA PHE A 63 -2.89 -3.01 5.08
C PHE A 63 -3.78 -2.94 3.84
N LEU A 64 -3.18 -2.56 2.71
CA LEU A 64 -3.75 -2.78 1.38
C LEU A 64 -2.67 -3.34 0.46
N VAL A 65 -3.05 -4.28 -0.41
CA VAL A 65 -2.13 -4.76 -1.45
C VAL A 65 -2.03 -3.71 -2.53
N HIS A 66 -0.86 -3.09 -2.68
CA HIS A 66 -0.58 -2.15 -3.76
C HIS A 66 -0.05 -2.88 -4.99
N LYS A 67 0.81 -3.89 -4.79
CA LYS A 67 1.30 -4.76 -5.88
C LYS A 67 1.33 -6.22 -5.50
N GLU A 68 1.08 -7.06 -6.48
CA GLU A 68 1.35 -8.50 -6.45
C GLU A 68 2.31 -8.82 -7.60
N GLU A 69 3.46 -9.44 -7.30
CA GLU A 69 4.51 -9.74 -8.29
C GLU A 69 4.92 -8.52 -9.15
N GLY A 70 4.97 -7.34 -8.52
CA GLY A 70 5.33 -6.09 -9.19
C GLY A 70 4.21 -5.44 -10.01
N ILE A 71 3.07 -6.12 -10.20
CA ILE A 71 1.91 -5.56 -10.90
C ILE A 71 1.07 -4.73 -9.94
N LYS A 72 0.88 -3.45 -10.27
CA LYS A 72 0.07 -2.52 -9.45
C LYS A 72 -1.41 -2.85 -9.54
N ARG A 73 -2.13 -2.64 -8.44
CA ARG A 73 -3.60 -2.68 -8.37
C ARG A 73 -4.23 -1.28 -8.46
N TYR A 74 -3.52 -0.26 -8.00
CA TYR A 74 -3.91 1.15 -8.07
C TYR A 74 -2.68 2.06 -8.13
N GLY A 75 -2.92 3.32 -8.46
CA GLY A 75 -1.93 4.39 -8.44
C GLY A 75 -2.08 5.30 -7.22
N TRP A 76 -1.11 6.19 -7.07
CA TRP A 76 -1.09 7.25 -6.08
C TRP A 76 -0.87 8.58 -6.77
N GLN A 77 -1.68 9.58 -6.43
CA GLN A 77 -1.55 10.94 -6.92
C GLN A 77 -1.48 11.90 -5.72
N GLU A 78 -0.49 12.78 -5.73
CA GLU A 78 -0.37 13.83 -4.71
C GLU A 78 -1.21 15.05 -5.10
N GLU A 79 -2.03 15.52 -4.16
CA GLU A 79 -2.79 16.75 -4.27
C GLU A 79 -2.53 17.61 -3.03
N LYS A 80 -1.76 18.70 -3.19
CA LYS A 80 -1.48 19.68 -2.13
C LYS A 80 -0.90 19.03 -0.85
N GLY A 81 0.08 18.13 -1.00
CA GLY A 81 0.71 17.42 0.12
C GLY A 81 -0.10 16.24 0.67
N VAL A 82 -1.26 15.93 0.09
CA VAL A 82 -2.10 14.79 0.47
C VAL A 82 -2.11 13.77 -0.67
N TRP A 83 -1.68 12.55 -0.39
CA TRP A 83 -1.71 11.47 -1.36
C TRP A 83 -3.10 10.81 -1.40
N LYS A 84 -3.61 10.61 -2.61
CA LYS A 84 -4.89 9.94 -2.86
C LYS A 84 -4.69 8.74 -3.77
N ARG A 85 -5.38 7.65 -3.47
CA ARG A 85 -5.43 6.48 -4.35
C ARG A 85 -6.24 6.82 -5.59
N VAL A 86 -5.71 6.49 -6.75
CA VAL A 86 -6.38 6.64 -8.04
C VAL A 86 -6.44 5.29 -8.74
N PRO A 87 -7.49 5.01 -9.54
CA PRO A 87 -7.47 3.85 -10.42
C PRO A 87 -6.24 3.92 -11.33
N LEU A 88 -5.74 2.76 -11.77
CA LEU A 88 -4.79 2.76 -12.87
C LEU A 88 -5.51 3.32 -14.10
N GLU A 89 -4.88 4.27 -14.79
CA GLU A 89 -5.33 4.65 -16.12
C GLU A 89 -5.29 3.38 -16.97
N THR A 90 -6.44 2.99 -17.53
CA THR A 90 -6.46 2.05 -18.63
C THR A 90 -5.76 2.76 -19.78
N GLU A 91 -4.61 2.25 -20.23
CA GLU A 91 -4.18 2.55 -21.59
C GLU A 91 -5.34 2.11 -22.49
N GLU A 92 -6.11 3.08 -23.01
CA GLU A 92 -6.95 2.82 -24.16
C GLU A 92 -5.96 2.35 -25.24
N ALA A 93 -6.12 1.09 -25.66
CA ALA A 93 -5.38 0.59 -26.80
C ALA A 93 -5.66 1.53 -27.97
N GLU A 94 -4.63 2.29 -28.40
CA GLU A 94 -4.70 3.02 -29.66
C GLU A 94 -4.83 1.95 -30.77
N ASP A 95 -6.04 1.85 -31.34
CA ASP A 95 -6.35 1.06 -32.54
C ASP A 95 -5.64 1.62 -33.80
#